data_AF-A0A495SYV9-F1
#
_entry.id   AF-A0A495SYV9-F1
#
_cell.length_a   1.000
_cell.length_b   1.000
_cell.length_c   1.000
_cell.angle_alpha   90.00
_cell.angle_beta   90.00
_cell.angle_gamma   90.00
#
_symmetry.space_group_name_H-M   'P 1'
#
loop_
_entity.id
_entity.type
_entity.pdbx_description
1 polymer ?
#
loop_
_entity_poly.entity_id
_entity_poly.type
_entity_poly.pdbx_seq_one_letter_code
_entity_poly.pdbx_strand_id
1 'polypeptide(L)'
;MTDPRPHHYRFVHRELARQVLEFGPRVATPAPDGGSLLPVITRIWDGLAQTLPPEDRLPGHGLDCRHLSVDGHHLLLVTLPTPVGATEAHFVAAVHPKGGKTVRYLTLEHAFHPLDGSPGTVLGEWTPQGHLNHGPGPSPVAELFVTAVARLVTPAKRGFWRH
;
A
#
# COMPACT_ATOMS: atom_id res chain seq x y z
N MET A 1 18.17 10.34 -10.15
CA MET A 1 17.11 9.75 -9.31
C MET A 1 17.80 8.95 -8.22
N THR A 2 17.31 9.02 -6.99
CA THR A 2 17.83 8.24 -5.86
C THR A 2 17.25 6.84 -5.90
N ASP A 3 18.12 5.84 -5.73
CA ASP A 3 17.70 4.45 -5.58
C ASP A 3 16.86 4.27 -4.31
N PRO A 4 15.88 3.35 -4.30
CA PRO A 4 15.10 3.07 -3.11
C PRO A 4 15.98 2.44 -2.01
N ARG A 5 15.78 2.88 -0.78
CA ARG A 5 16.41 2.27 0.39
C ARG A 5 15.95 0.81 0.51
N PRO A 6 16.87 -0.18 0.61
CA PRO A 6 16.51 -1.60 0.56
C PRO A 6 15.48 -2.03 1.59
N HIS A 7 15.57 -1.50 2.82
CA HIS A 7 14.62 -1.84 3.89
C HIS A 7 13.19 -1.44 3.54
N HIS A 8 13.00 -0.19 3.14
CA HIS A 8 11.68 0.34 2.77
C HIS A 8 11.12 -0.44 1.57
N TYR A 9 11.92 -0.60 0.52
CA TYR A 9 11.50 -1.29 -0.69
C TYR A 9 11.09 -2.75 -0.41
N ARG A 10 11.92 -3.52 0.31
CA ARG A 10 11.63 -4.92 0.61
C ARG A 10 10.42 -5.06 1.54
N PHE A 11 10.25 -4.13 2.49
CA PHE A 11 9.07 -4.12 3.36
C PHE A 11 7.79 -4.00 2.55
N VAL A 12 7.70 -3.00 1.67
CA VAL A 12 6.49 -2.71 0.90
C VAL A 12 6.25 -3.74 -0.20
N HIS A 13 7.28 -4.07 -0.99
CA HIS A 13 7.12 -4.85 -2.23
C HIS A 13 7.28 -6.36 -2.04
N ARG A 14 7.67 -6.82 -0.84
CA ARG A 14 7.85 -8.25 -0.57
C ARG A 14 7.14 -8.67 0.71
N GLU A 15 7.61 -8.19 1.86
CA GLU A 15 7.16 -8.75 3.14
C GLU A 15 5.70 -8.41 3.43
N LEU A 16 5.34 -7.12 3.40
CA LEU A 16 3.97 -6.71 3.69
C LEU A 16 2.98 -7.19 2.61
N ALA A 17 3.38 -7.11 1.33
CA ALA A 17 2.59 -7.64 0.21
C ALA A 17 2.28 -9.12 0.38
N ARG A 18 3.30 -9.95 0.66
CA ARG A 18 3.13 -11.40 0.88
C ARG A 18 2.18 -11.66 2.05
N GLN A 19 2.41 -11.00 3.19
CA GLN A 19 1.60 -11.19 4.40
C GLN A 19 0.13 -10.83 4.12
N VAL A 20 -0.15 -9.68 3.50
CA VAL A 20 -1.51 -9.27 3.16
C VAL A 20 -2.19 -10.29 2.23
N LEU A 21 -1.51 -10.71 1.18
CA LEU A 21 -2.08 -11.65 0.20
C LEU A 21 -2.30 -13.05 0.80
N GLU A 22 -1.46 -13.46 1.75
CA GLU A 22 -1.57 -14.74 2.47
C GLU A 22 -2.71 -14.75 3.50
N PHE A 23 -2.80 -13.69 4.33
CA PHE A 23 -3.86 -13.58 5.35
C PHE A 23 -5.22 -13.14 4.79
N GLY A 24 -5.22 -12.58 3.59
CA GLY A 24 -6.43 -12.28 2.84
C GLY A 24 -7.31 -11.19 3.46
N PRO A 25 -8.64 -11.25 3.27
CA PRO A 25 -9.57 -10.21 3.72
C PRO A 25 -9.53 -9.88 5.21
N ARG A 26 -9.07 -10.81 6.07
CA ARG A 26 -9.02 -10.62 7.53
C ARG A 26 -8.12 -9.46 7.93
N VAL A 27 -7.12 -9.11 7.12
CA VAL A 27 -6.21 -7.98 7.40
C VAL A 27 -6.93 -6.64 7.29
N ALA A 28 -7.91 -6.53 6.38
CA ALA A 28 -8.63 -5.29 6.12
C ALA A 28 -9.80 -5.06 7.09
N THR A 29 -10.16 -6.05 7.90
CA THR A 29 -11.27 -5.97 8.87
C THR A 29 -10.71 -5.69 10.27
N PRO A 30 -11.20 -4.66 10.99
CA PRO A 30 -10.79 -4.40 12.36
C PRO A 30 -11.17 -5.55 13.29
N ALA A 31 -10.34 -5.78 14.31
CA ALA A 31 -10.66 -6.74 15.36
C ALA A 31 -11.88 -6.24 16.19
N PRO A 32 -12.72 -7.14 16.73
CA PRO A 32 -13.92 -6.74 17.49
C PRO A 32 -13.63 -5.88 18.73
N ASP A 33 -12.43 -6.01 19.29
CA ASP A 33 -11.94 -5.24 20.44
C ASP A 33 -11.36 -3.87 20.05
N GLY A 34 -11.33 -3.54 18.76
CA GLY A 34 -10.75 -2.30 18.25
C GLY A 34 -9.22 -2.26 18.27
N GLY A 35 -8.55 -3.41 18.43
CA GLY A 35 -7.10 -3.50 18.47
C GLY A 35 -6.43 -2.98 17.19
N SER A 36 -5.34 -2.22 17.36
CA SER A 36 -4.52 -1.75 16.24
C SER A 36 -3.58 -2.86 15.73
N LEU A 37 -3.41 -2.94 14.41
CA LEU A 37 -2.39 -3.80 13.79
C LEU A 37 -0.98 -3.20 13.82
N LEU A 38 -0.81 -1.98 14.32
CA LEU A 38 0.49 -1.31 14.33
C LEU A 38 1.58 -2.14 15.00
N PRO A 39 1.38 -2.75 16.19
CA PRO A 39 2.41 -3.60 16.80
C PRO A 39 2.84 -4.80 15.93
N VAL A 40 1.92 -5.32 15.11
CA VAL A 40 2.22 -6.41 14.17
C VAL A 40 3.04 -5.89 13.00
N ILE A 41 2.64 -4.75 12.42
CA ILE A 41 3.34 -4.11 11.29
C ILE A 41 4.75 -3.67 11.71
N THR A 42 4.90 -3.05 12.89
CA THR A 42 6.20 -2.69 13.46
C THR A 42 7.08 -3.92 13.65
N ARG A 43 6.53 -5.04 14.14
CA ARG A 43 7.30 -6.29 14.26
C ARG A 43 7.78 -6.83 12.91
N ILE A 44 6.98 -6.72 11.85
CA ILE A 44 7.41 -7.13 10.50
C ILE A 44 8.53 -6.21 10.01
N TRP A 45 8.42 -4.91 10.21
CA TRP A 45 9.46 -3.92 9.88
C TRP A 45 10.77 -4.23 10.62
N ASP A 46 10.72 -4.33 11.95
CA ASP A 46 11.91 -4.59 12.77
C ASP A 46 12.51 -5.97 12.49
N GLY A 47 11.65 -6.97 12.22
CA GLY A 47 12.09 -8.31 11.83
C GLY A 47 12.84 -8.31 10.51
N LEU A 48 12.35 -7.58 9.50
CA LEU A 48 13.05 -7.41 8.23
C LEU A 48 14.40 -6.70 8.43
N ALA A 49 14.47 -5.68 9.29
CA ALA A 49 15.71 -4.99 9.62
C ALA A 49 16.82 -5.94 10.09
N GLN A 50 16.49 -7.00 10.85
CA GLN A 50 17.48 -7.97 11.32
C GLN A 50 18.12 -8.81 10.21
N THR A 51 17.46 -8.90 9.05
CA THR A 51 17.97 -9.62 7.87
C THR A 51 18.82 -8.74 6.95
N LEU A 52 18.95 -7.45 7.27
CA LEU A 52 19.66 -6.46 6.46
C LEU A 52 21.00 -6.06 7.10
N PRO A 53 21.99 -5.65 6.26
CA PRO A 53 23.18 -4.97 6.75
C PRO A 53 22.82 -3.74 7.60
N PRO A 54 23.58 -3.42 8.66
CA PRO A 54 23.28 -2.28 9.54
C PRO A 54 23.02 -0.95 8.83
N GLU A 55 23.75 -0.67 7.74
CA GLU A 55 23.67 0.53 6.92
C GLU A 55 22.34 0.66 6.13
N ASP A 56 21.68 -0.46 5.86
CA ASP A 56 20.40 -0.48 5.14
C ASP A 56 19.20 -0.40 6.09
N ARG A 57 19.42 -0.55 7.40
CA ARG A 57 18.35 -0.54 8.40
C ARG A 57 17.81 0.86 8.57
N LEU A 58 16.49 0.94 8.73
CA LEU A 58 15.78 2.20 8.87
C LEU A 58 14.92 2.16 10.14
N PRO A 59 14.87 3.27 10.89
CA PRO A 59 13.91 3.38 11.98
C PRO A 59 12.49 3.42 11.41
N GLY A 60 11.52 2.86 12.14
CA GLY A 60 10.10 2.90 11.78
C GLY A 60 9.42 4.26 12.02
N HIS A 61 10.15 5.37 11.99
CA HIS A 61 9.57 6.69 12.24
C HIS A 61 8.54 7.05 11.15
N GLY A 62 7.32 7.39 11.57
CA GLY A 62 6.21 7.66 10.66
C GLY A 62 5.45 6.40 10.20
N LEU A 63 5.88 5.21 10.60
CA LEU A 63 5.12 3.98 10.36
C LEU A 63 3.85 3.99 11.24
N ASP A 64 2.69 3.91 10.62
CA ASP A 64 1.40 3.88 11.29
C ASP A 64 0.40 3.02 10.50
N CYS A 65 -0.69 2.58 11.14
CA CYS A 65 -1.79 1.98 10.40
C CYS A 65 -3.16 2.21 11.05
N ARG A 66 -4.18 2.20 10.21
CA ARG A 66 -5.58 2.33 10.66
C ARG A 66 -6.53 1.59 9.73
N HIS A 67 -7.55 0.98 10.30
CA HIS A 67 -8.68 0.44 9.56
C HIS A 67 -9.63 1.55 9.15
N LEU A 68 -10.14 1.48 7.93
CA LEU A 68 -11.10 2.43 7.35
C LEU A 68 -12.22 1.66 6.66
N SER A 69 -13.40 2.29 6.58
CA SER A 69 -14.51 1.80 5.75
C SER A 69 -14.98 2.93 4.85
N VAL A 70 -14.96 2.71 3.53
CA VAL A 70 -15.32 3.71 2.51
C VAL A 70 -16.18 3.04 1.46
N ASP A 71 -17.38 3.56 1.20
CA ASP A 71 -18.35 3.02 0.23
C ASP A 71 -18.65 1.51 0.37
N GLY A 72 -18.48 0.97 1.58
CA GLY A 72 -18.66 -0.46 1.90
C GLY A 72 -17.45 -1.34 1.57
N HIS A 73 -16.32 -0.75 1.16
CA HIS A 73 -15.02 -1.41 1.13
C HIS A 73 -14.37 -1.29 2.51
N HIS A 74 -13.70 -2.34 2.98
CA HIS A 74 -12.89 -2.31 4.20
C HIS A 74 -11.42 -2.22 3.81
N LEU A 75 -10.67 -1.39 4.51
CA LEU A 75 -9.27 -1.12 4.22
C LEU A 75 -8.43 -1.15 5.49
N LEU A 76 -7.24 -1.70 5.42
CA LEU A 76 -6.13 -1.32 6.30
C LEU A 76 -5.24 -0.36 5.51
N LEU A 77 -5.20 0.90 5.94
CA LEU A 77 -4.25 1.89 5.45
C LEU A 77 -2.99 1.83 6.31
N VAL A 78 -1.84 1.69 5.66
CA VAL A 78 -0.51 1.76 6.29
C VAL A 78 0.19 3.01 5.77
N THR A 79 0.64 3.86 6.69
CA THR A 79 1.51 5.01 6.40
C THR A 79 2.94 4.57 6.61
N LEU A 80 3.81 4.85 5.63
CA LEU A 80 5.19 4.41 5.65
C LEU A 80 6.12 5.55 6.08
N PRO A 81 7.34 5.25 6.55
CA PRO A 81 8.39 6.25 6.69
C PRO A 81 8.57 7.05 5.40
N THR A 82 8.77 8.37 5.52
CA THR A 82 8.82 9.29 4.37
C THR A 82 9.75 8.76 3.27
N PRO A 83 9.24 8.56 2.04
CA PRO A 83 10.04 8.01 0.96
C PRO A 83 11.04 9.03 0.44
N VAL A 84 12.23 8.57 0.03
CA VAL A 84 13.30 9.43 -0.52
C VAL A 84 13.81 8.96 -1.89
N GLY A 85 13.62 7.68 -2.20
CA GLY A 85 13.99 7.06 -3.48
C GLY A 85 12.78 6.75 -4.34
N ALA A 86 12.99 6.62 -5.64
CA ALA A 86 11.94 6.15 -6.54
C ALA A 86 11.49 4.74 -6.13
N THR A 87 10.21 4.41 -6.28
CA THR A 87 9.58 3.13 -5.89
C THR A 87 9.52 2.85 -4.38
N GLU A 88 9.99 3.74 -3.51
CA GLU A 88 9.56 3.72 -2.10
C GLU A 88 8.10 4.20 -2.00
N ALA A 89 7.33 3.79 -0.99
CA ALA A 89 5.92 4.15 -0.91
C ALA A 89 5.62 5.18 0.18
N HIS A 90 4.64 6.05 -0.07
CA HIS A 90 4.01 6.88 0.97
C HIS A 90 2.99 6.08 1.76
N PHE A 91 2.17 5.30 1.06
CA PHE A 91 1.07 4.54 1.63
C PHE A 91 0.95 3.16 1.00
N VAL A 92 0.38 2.24 1.78
CA VAL A 92 -0.12 0.93 1.33
C VAL A 92 -1.57 0.79 1.77
N ALA A 93 -2.40 0.19 0.91
CA ALA A 93 -3.76 -0.21 1.26
C ALA A 93 -3.95 -1.72 1.03
N ALA A 94 -4.29 -2.44 2.10
CA ALA A 94 -4.89 -3.77 2.00
C ALA A 94 -6.41 -3.59 1.97
N VAL A 95 -7.04 -3.88 0.83
CA VAL A 95 -8.45 -3.56 0.58
C VAL A 95 -9.24 -4.82 0.41
N HIS A 96 -10.27 -5.03 1.22
CA HIS A 96 -11.31 -6.00 0.94
C HIS A 96 -12.46 -5.28 0.21
N PRO A 97 -12.61 -5.48 -1.12
CA PRO A 97 -13.65 -4.78 -1.85
C PRO A 97 -15.05 -5.26 -1.45
N LYS A 98 -16.04 -4.36 -1.46
CA LYS A 98 -17.44 -4.71 -1.24
C LYS A 98 -17.88 -5.84 -2.17
N GLY A 99 -18.34 -6.96 -1.59
CA GLY A 99 -18.75 -8.15 -2.35
C GLY A 99 -17.60 -8.92 -3.01
N GLY A 100 -16.35 -8.50 -2.83
CA GLY A 100 -15.15 -9.19 -3.28
C GLY A 100 -14.82 -10.39 -2.39
N LYS A 101 -14.21 -11.42 -2.98
CA LYS A 101 -13.75 -12.62 -2.24
C LYS A 101 -12.31 -12.51 -1.74
N THR A 102 -11.52 -11.63 -2.36
CA THR A 102 -10.08 -11.51 -2.13
C THR A 102 -9.74 -10.10 -1.68
N VAL A 103 -8.62 -9.97 -0.96
CA VAL A 103 -8.00 -8.69 -0.66
C VAL A 103 -7.20 -8.22 -1.89
N ARG A 104 -7.07 -6.90 -2.07
CA ARG A 104 -6.18 -6.27 -3.03
C ARG A 104 -5.10 -5.49 -2.27
N TYR A 105 -3.87 -5.51 -2.78
CA TYR A 105 -2.72 -4.84 -2.15
C TYR A 105 -2.25 -3.71 -3.06
N LEU A 106 -2.51 -2.46 -2.66
CA LEU A 106 -2.22 -1.28 -3.47
C LEU A 106 -1.17 -0.39 -2.80
N THR A 107 -0.31 0.22 -3.60
CA THR A 107 0.78 1.09 -3.16
C THR A 107 0.60 2.50 -3.73
N LEU A 108 0.96 3.53 -2.97
CA LEU A 108 1.24 4.86 -3.50
C LEU A 108 2.73 5.10 -3.50
N GLU A 109 3.37 4.78 -4.61
CA GLU A 109 4.82 4.87 -4.78
C GLU A 109 5.24 6.30 -5.04
N HIS A 110 6.38 6.68 -4.46
CA HIS A 110 7.12 7.87 -4.79
C HIS A 110 7.76 7.70 -6.16
N ALA A 111 7.53 8.68 -7.02
CA ALA A 111 8.05 8.70 -8.37
C ALA A 111 8.63 10.09 -8.67
N PHE A 112 9.42 10.15 -9.73
CA PHE A 112 9.89 11.39 -10.32
C PHE A 112 9.39 11.46 -11.75
N HIS A 113 8.92 12.63 -12.15
CA HIS A 113 8.43 12.85 -13.50
C HIS A 113 9.61 12.72 -14.49
N PRO A 114 9.47 11.97 -15.60
CA PRO A 114 10.61 11.63 -16.46
C PRO A 114 11.27 12.82 -17.17
N LEU A 115 10.53 13.91 -17.41
CA LEU A 115 11.00 15.05 -18.20
C LEU A 115 11.75 16.09 -17.37
N ASP A 116 11.25 16.40 -16.17
CA ASP A 116 11.75 17.50 -15.33
C ASP A 116 12.21 17.05 -13.95
N GLY A 117 12.09 15.76 -13.62
CA GLY A 117 12.49 15.21 -12.33
C GLY A 117 11.62 15.68 -11.17
N SER A 118 10.49 16.36 -11.42
CA SER A 118 9.60 16.83 -10.36
C SER A 118 9.01 15.64 -9.58
N PRO A 119 8.85 15.75 -8.25
CA PRO A 119 8.31 14.65 -7.45
C PRO A 119 6.83 14.42 -7.77
N GLY A 120 6.46 13.16 -7.88
CA GLY A 120 5.09 12.71 -8.09
C GLY A 120 4.84 11.37 -7.41
N THR A 121 3.75 10.72 -7.79
CA THR A 121 3.39 9.40 -7.29
C THR A 121 2.89 8.49 -8.40
N VAL A 122 2.97 7.18 -8.16
CA VAL A 122 2.42 6.13 -9.02
C VAL A 122 1.54 5.23 -8.17
N LEU A 123 0.39 4.84 -8.71
CA LEU A 123 -0.50 3.87 -8.09
C LEU A 123 -0.10 2.47 -8.55
N GLY A 124 0.38 1.64 -7.63
CA GLY A 124 0.77 0.26 -7.90
C GLY A 124 -0.19 -0.76 -7.28
N GLU A 125 -0.10 -2.00 -7.73
CA GLU A 125 -0.80 -3.14 -7.12
C GLU A 125 0.02 -4.42 -7.24
N TRP A 126 0.15 -5.15 -6.13
CA TRP A 126 0.67 -6.51 -6.17
C TRP A 126 -0.46 -7.53 -6.27
N THR A 127 -0.34 -8.38 -7.28
CA THR A 127 -1.17 -9.57 -7.49
C THR A 127 -0.31 -10.82 -7.38
N PRO A 128 -0.91 -12.03 -7.28
CA PRO A 128 -0.13 -13.27 -7.37
C PRO A 128 0.68 -13.41 -8.67
N GLN A 129 0.31 -12.68 -9.73
CA GLN A 129 0.97 -12.72 -11.04
C GLN A 129 2.10 -11.69 -11.18
N GLY A 130 2.19 -10.71 -10.27
CA GLY A 130 3.22 -9.68 -10.29
C GLY A 130 2.68 -8.28 -9.97
N HIS A 131 3.54 -7.29 -10.22
CA HIS A 131 3.27 -5.88 -9.97
C HIS A 131 2.59 -5.21 -11.16
N LEU A 132 1.44 -4.60 -10.93
CA LEU A 132 0.71 -3.80 -11.90
C LEU A 132 0.94 -2.32 -11.62
N ASN A 133 1.21 -1.55 -12.67
CA ASN A 133 1.28 -0.09 -12.62
C ASN A 133 -0.04 0.48 -13.16
N HIS A 134 -0.81 1.17 -12.31
CA HIS A 134 -2.08 1.80 -12.67
C HIS A 134 -1.92 3.25 -13.16
N GLY A 135 -0.69 3.72 -13.30
CA GLY A 135 -0.35 5.06 -13.78
C GLY A 135 -0.16 6.08 -12.66
N PRO A 136 -0.24 7.38 -12.99
CA PRO A 136 -0.05 8.46 -12.04
C PRO A 136 -0.99 8.36 -10.83
N GLY A 137 -0.44 8.48 -9.64
CA GLY A 137 -1.19 8.52 -8.39
C GLY A 137 -1.63 9.93 -7.98
N PRO A 138 -2.48 10.05 -6.95
CA PRO A 138 -2.79 11.35 -6.34
C PRO A 138 -1.59 11.90 -5.56
N SER A 139 -1.64 13.19 -5.20
CA SER A 139 -0.73 13.76 -4.19
C SER A 139 -0.70 12.87 -2.93
N PRO A 140 0.45 12.76 -2.22
CA PRO A 140 0.64 11.85 -1.10
C PRO A 140 -0.08 12.32 0.17
N VAL A 141 -1.40 12.38 0.09
CA VAL A 141 -2.34 12.68 1.16
C VAL A 141 -3.22 11.44 1.34
N ALA A 142 -3.31 10.96 2.58
CA ALA A 142 -3.96 9.69 2.91
C ALA A 142 -5.39 9.60 2.35
N GLU A 143 -6.17 10.67 2.47
CA GLU A 143 -7.56 10.75 2.04
C GLU A 143 -7.69 10.68 0.51
N LEU A 144 -6.76 11.31 -0.22
CA LEU A 144 -6.72 11.26 -1.68
C LEU A 144 -6.33 9.86 -2.17
N PHE A 145 -5.38 9.21 -1.50
CA PHE A 145 -5.01 7.83 -1.79
C PHE A 145 -6.16 6.86 -1.55
N VAL A 146 -6.82 6.95 -0.38
CA VAL A 146 -8.00 6.11 -0.06
C VAL A 146 -9.11 6.31 -1.08
N THR A 147 -9.35 7.56 -1.52
CA THR A 147 -10.33 7.86 -2.57
C THR A 147 -9.95 7.22 -3.91
N ALA A 148 -8.68 7.31 -4.32
CA ALA A 148 -8.19 6.69 -5.55
C ALA A 148 -8.32 5.16 -5.51
N VAL A 149 -7.97 4.56 -4.38
CA VAL A 149 -8.11 3.13 -4.12
C VAL A 149 -9.57 2.69 -4.20
N ALA A 150 -10.49 3.37 -3.52
CA ALA A 150 -11.92 3.04 -3.54
C ALA A 150 -12.49 3.07 -4.97
N ARG A 151 -12.10 4.08 -5.77
CA ARG A 151 -12.48 4.17 -7.19
C ARG A 151 -11.93 3.00 -8.01
N LEU A 152 -10.66 2.63 -7.81
CA LEU A 152 -10.00 1.55 -8.55
C LEU A 152 -10.57 0.16 -8.22
N VAL A 153 -11.05 -0.05 -6.99
CA VAL A 153 -11.65 -1.33 -6.57
C VAL A 153 -13.15 -1.42 -6.80
N THR A 154 -13.80 -0.31 -7.12
CA THR A 154 -15.21 -0.31 -7.52
C THR A 154 -15.35 -0.90 -8.92
N PRO A 155 -16.18 -1.92 -9.13
CA PRO A 155 -16.44 -2.43 -10.47
C PRO A 155 -16.95 -1.33 -11.38
N ALA A 156 -16.38 -1.19 -12.58
CA ALA A 156 -16.98 -0.35 -13.60
C ALA A 156 -18.43 -0.80 -13.81
N LYS A 157 -19.39 0.12 -13.72
CA LYS A 157 -20.78 -0.17 -14.12
C LYS A 157 -20.70 -0.67 -15.56
N ARG A 158 -21.01 -1.96 -15.79
CA ARG A 158 -21.18 -2.49 -17.14
C ARG A 158 -22.25 -1.64 -17.80
N GLY A 159 -21.85 -0.74 -18.69
CA GLY A 159 -22.77 -0.02 -19.55
C GLY A 159 -23.57 -1.05 -20.32
N PHE A 160 -24.88 -1.01 -20.14
CA PHE A 160 -25.84 -1.76 -20.96
C PHE A 160 -25.74 -1.22 -22.38
N TRP A 161 -24.82 -1.75 -23.20
CA TRP A 161 -24.91 -1.58 -24.64
C TRP A 161 -25.90 -2.61 -25.16
N ARG A 162 -27.12 -2.15 -25.40
CA ARG A 162 -28.09 -2.83 -26.27
C ARG A 162 -27.70 -2.51 -27.72
N HIS A 163 -27.38 -3.55 -28.48
CA HIS A 163 -27.59 -3.55 -29.92
C HIS A 163 -28.80 -4.44 -30.22
#